data_AF-M6FLY5-F1
#
_entry.id   AF-M6FLY5-F1
#
_cell.length_a   1.000
_cell.length_b   1.000
_cell.length_c   1.000
_cell.angle_alpha   90.00
_cell.angle_beta   90.00
_cell.angle_gamma   90.00
#
_symmetry.space_group_name_H-M   'P 1'
#
loop_
_entity.id
_entity.type
_entity.pdbx_description
1 polymer ?
#
loop_
_entity_poly.entity_id
_entity_poly.type
_entity_poly.pdbx_seq_one_letter_code
_entity_poly.pdbx_strand_id
1 'polypeptide(L)' 'MVFNYFQINPLEISNSDLDKYEKYLGKSLNDEDREAILKFTSFRRILTIRKKLKLNL' A
#
# COMPACT_ATOMS: atom_id res chain seq x y z
N MET A 1 8.25 16.73 -9.19
CA MET A 1 9.29 15.81 -8.67
C MET A 1 9.25 14.55 -9.50
N VAL A 2 10.38 14.12 -10.08
CA VAL A 2 10.45 12.91 -10.90
C VAL A 2 10.92 11.76 -10.00
N PHE A 3 10.15 10.67 -9.96
CA PHE A 3 10.53 9.45 -9.25
C PHE A 3 10.83 8.35 -10.25
N ASN A 4 11.98 7.69 -10.11
CA ASN A 4 12.24 6.48 -10.86
C ASN A 4 11.47 5.30 -10.23
N TYR A 5 10.39 4.90 -10.88
CA TYR A 5 9.51 3.83 -10.40
C TYR A 5 10.25 2.53 -10.08
N PHE A 6 11.27 2.18 -10.88
CA PHE A 6 12.02 0.93 -10.72
C PHE A 6 12.98 0.94 -9.53
N GLN A 7 13.41 2.12 -9.08
CA GLN A 7 14.32 2.29 -7.94
C GLN A 7 13.58 2.44 -6.60
N ILE A 8 12.24 2.44 -6.62
CA ILE A 8 11.45 2.57 -5.40
C ILE A 8 11.22 1.20 -4.80
N ASN A 9 11.64 1.07 -3.54
CA ASN A 9 11.34 -0.11 -2.76
C ASN A 9 9.81 -0.18 -2.51
N PRO A 10 9.18 -1.33 -2.78
CA PRO A 10 7.78 -1.54 -2.45
C PRO A 10 7.58 -1.34 -0.94
N LEU A 11 6.43 -0.78 -0.57
CA LEU A 11 6.07 -0.67 0.84
C LEU A 11 5.96 -2.07 1.44
N GLU A 12 6.70 -2.31 2.52
CA GLU A 12 6.54 -3.53 3.31
C GLU A 12 5.24 -3.42 4.10
N ILE A 13 4.26 -4.24 3.72
CA ILE A 13 2.95 -4.32 4.34
C ILE A 13 2.75 -5.75 4.77
N SER A 14 2.41 -5.96 6.04
CA SER A 14 2.03 -7.25 6.59
C SER A 14 0.51 -7.36 6.73
N ASN A 15 0.01 -8.57 7.02
CA ASN A 15 -1.40 -8.76 7.36
C ASN A 15 -1.83 -7.94 8.59
N SER A 16 -0.93 -7.74 9.57
CA SER A 16 -1.23 -6.94 10.77
C SER A 16 -1.40 -5.45 10.44
N ASP A 17 -0.66 -4.94 9.46
CA ASP A 17 -0.85 -3.57 8.97
C ASP A 17 -2.21 -3.41 8.27
N LEU A 18 -2.62 -4.40 7.48
CA LEU A 18 -3.93 -4.42 6.81
C LEU A 18 -5.08 -4.40 7.82
N ASP A 19 -5.00 -5.17 8.90
CA ASP A 19 -5.93 -5.14 10.02
C ASP A 19 -6.09 -3.72 10.61
N LYS A 20 -4.97 -3.01 10.75
CA LYS A 20 -4.98 -1.63 11.24
C LYS A 20 -5.64 -0.69 10.23
N TYR A 21 -5.39 -0.88 8.94
CA TYR A 21 -6.02 -0.11 7.88
C TYR A 21 -7.53 -0.34 7.80
N GLU A 22 -8.01 -1.57 7.96
CA GLU A 22 -9.44 -1.88 8.03
C GLU A 22 -10.13 -1.14 9.18
N LYS A 23 -9.49 -1.10 10.36
CA LYS A 23 -9.99 -0.32 11.50
C LYS A 23 -10.07 1.17 11.20
N TYR A 24 -9.09 1.72 10.49
CA TYR A 24 -9.14 3.13 10.06
C TYR A 24 -10.17 3.40 8.96
N LEU A 25 -10.38 2.45 8.04
CA LEU A 25 -11.33 2.58 6.95
C LEU A 25 -12.79 2.36 7.40
N GLY A 26 -13.00 1.68 8.54
CA GLY A 26 -14.32 1.24 8.99
C GLY A 26 -14.96 0.19 8.08
N LYS A 27 -14.16 -0.46 7.24
CA LYS A 27 -14.61 -1.44 6.25
C LYS A 27 -13.62 -2.60 6.21
N SER A 28 -14.16 -3.82 6.16
CA SER A 28 -13.34 -5.00 5.95
C SER A 28 -12.89 -5.10 4.49
N LEU A 29 -11.62 -5.44 4.32
CA LEU A 29 -11.02 -5.88 3.07
C LEU A 29 -11.30 -7.37 2.90
N ASN A 30 -11.76 -7.77 1.72
CA ASN A 30 -11.89 -9.18 1.40
C ASN A 30 -10.51 -9.86 1.37
N ASP A 31 -10.47 -11.18 1.59
CA ASP A 31 -9.22 -11.95 1.54
C ASP A 31 -8.51 -11.83 0.18
N GLU A 32 -9.25 -11.77 -0.92
CA GLU A 32 -8.71 -11.56 -2.27
C GLU A 32 -8.01 -10.19 -2.40
N ASP A 33 -8.59 -9.14 -1.82
CA ASP A 33 -8.00 -7.79 -1.83
C ASP A 33 -6.73 -7.76 -0.96
N ARG A 34 -6.77 -8.41 0.22
CA ARG A 34 -5.59 -8.57 1.08
C ARG A 34 -4.47 -9.29 0.34
N GLU A 35 -4.78 -10.40 -0.33
CA GLU A 35 -3.79 -11.16 -1.10
C GLU A 35 -3.24 -10.33 -2.25
N ALA A 36 -4.09 -9.60 -2.98
CA ALA A 36 -3.65 -8.73 -4.07
C ALA A 36 -2.70 -7.62 -3.57
N ILE A 37 -3.04 -6.94 -2.47
CA ILE A 37 -2.18 -5.89 -1.87
C ILE A 37 -0.82 -6.47 -1.45
N LEU A 38 -0.80 -7.72 -0.98
CA LEU A 38 0.43 -8.37 -0.56
C LEU A 38 1.25 -8.95 -1.73
N LYS A 39 0.59 -9.48 -2.75
CA LYS A 39 1.23 -10.14 -3.89
C LYS A 39 1.77 -9.15 -4.91
N PHE A 40 1.06 -8.05 -5.15
CA PHE A 40 1.44 -7.07 -6.17
C PHE A 40 2.44 -6.04 -5.62
N THR A 41 3.72 -6.29 -5.86
CA THR A 41 4.81 -5.34 -5.57
C THR A 41 4.61 -3.98 -6.23
N SER A 42 4.01 -3.94 -7.42
CA SER A 42 3.67 -2.72 -8.13
C SER A 42 2.71 -1.82 -7.34
N PHE A 43 1.71 -2.42 -6.67
CA PHE A 43 0.75 -1.70 -5.83
C PHE A 43 1.45 -1.10 -4.61
N ARG A 44 2.28 -1.90 -3.94
CA ARG A 44 3.10 -1.45 -2.80
C ARG A 44 4.06 -0.32 -3.17
N ARG A 45 4.63 -0.31 -4.38
CA ARG A 45 5.47 0.80 -4.87
C ARG A 45 4.67 2.09 -5.04
N ILE A 46 3.46 2.01 -5.57
CA ILE A 46 2.57 3.17 -5.73
C ILE A 46 2.22 3.77 -4.37
N LEU A 47 1.95 2.92 -3.36
CA LEU A 47 1.73 3.38 -1.99
C LEU A 47 2.95 4.11 -1.41
N THR A 48 4.17 3.61 -1.64
CA THR A 48 5.41 4.31 -1.23
C THR A 48 5.52 5.68 -1.89
N ILE A 49 5.21 5.79 -3.19
CA ILE A 49 5.21 7.07 -3.92
C ILE A 49 4.19 8.03 -3.32
N ARG A 50 2.95 7.57 -3.09
CA ARG A 50 1.90 8.39 -2.46
C ARG A 50 2.31 8.91 -1.09
N LYS A 51 2.89 8.04 -0.25
CA LYS A 51 3.41 8.41 1.09
C LYS A 51 4.54 9.45 1.00
N LYS A 52 5.48 9.29 0.05
CA LYS A 52 6.57 10.26 -0.18
C LYS A 52 6.05 11.60 -0.67
N LEU A 53 5.04 11.60 -1.53
CA LEU A 53 4.44 12.80 -2.08
C LEU A 53 3.57 13.56 -1.08
N LYS A 54 3.29 12.98 0.11
CA LYS A 54 2.33 13.53 1.08
C LYS A 54 1.06 14.03 0.38
N LEU A 55 0.55 13.25 -0.57
CA LEU A 55 -0.74 13.51 -1.18
C LEU A 55 -1.77 13.29 -0.08
N ASN A 56 -2.06 14.35 0.66
CA ASN A 56 -3.20 14.40 1.57
C ASN A 56 -4.43 14.22 0.70
N LEU A 57 -5.11 13.09 0.88
CA LEU A 57 -6.48 12.91 0.40
C LEU A 57 -7.42 13.42 1.49
#